data_AF-A0A6J0M5K5-F1
#
_entry.id   AF-A0A6J0M5K5-F1
#
_cell.length_a   1.000
_cell.length_b   1.000
_cell.length_c   1.000
_cell.angle_alpha   90.00
_cell.angle_beta   90.00
_cell.angle_gamma   90.00
#
_symmetry.space_group_name_H-M   'P 1'
#
loop_
_entity.id
_entity.type
_entity.pdbx_description
1 polymer ?
#
loop_
_entity_poly.entity_id
_entity_poly.type
_entity_poly.pdbx_seq_one_letter_code
_entity_poly.pdbx_strand_id
1 'polypeptide(L)'
;MANNSSSYVNLLQSQLPVDLDAAEPLWFGSEGPDEAYVMSGSEVPEASGVKSTPQQSERRKWSPKEDIILIGAWLNTSKDPIVNNEQKGGAFWKRIVEYYNASPLLVGTQPRVLHSCKQRWSRINDHVAKFSGCYDRALRQQRSGQNDDDVMKAALDSFFNIMNIKFTMDHCWRELRYDQKWCSLVQGKDTVKEKRKVVDLDGEEAAVGEEEARPPG
;
A
#
# COMPACT_ATOMS: atom_id res chain seq x y z
N MET A 1 16.02 -56.79 19.61
CA MET A 1 16.88 -56.07 18.64
C MET A 1 16.64 -56.70 17.28
N ALA A 2 16.00 -56.01 16.35
CA ALA A 2 15.82 -56.49 14.98
C ALA A 2 16.55 -55.52 14.04
N ASN A 3 17.55 -56.07 13.35
CA ASN A 3 18.45 -55.35 12.48
C ASN A 3 17.88 -55.26 11.06
N ASN A 4 18.20 -54.15 10.41
CA ASN A 4 17.81 -53.76 9.07
C ASN A 4 18.65 -54.51 8.03
N SER A 5 18.06 -54.89 6.88
CA SER A 5 18.69 -54.84 5.54
C SER A 5 17.83 -55.58 4.51
N SER A 6 17.29 -54.86 3.52
CA SER A 6 17.42 -55.27 2.12
C SER A 6 17.04 -54.11 1.21
N SER A 7 18.06 -53.47 0.63
CA SER A 7 17.96 -52.55 -0.49
C SER A 7 17.83 -53.35 -1.78
N TYR A 8 16.83 -53.04 -2.61
CA TYR A 8 16.89 -53.37 -4.04
C TYR A 8 16.83 -52.10 -4.87
N VAL A 9 17.76 -52.02 -5.80
CA VAL A 9 18.10 -50.89 -6.64
C VAL A 9 17.48 -51.10 -8.02
N ASN A 10 17.15 -49.99 -8.68
CA ASN A 10 17.08 -49.76 -10.13
C ASN A 10 15.97 -50.43 -10.95
N LEU A 11 15.07 -49.58 -11.45
CA LEU A 11 14.65 -49.58 -12.86
C LEU A 11 14.69 -48.13 -13.38
N LEU A 12 15.85 -47.75 -13.92
CA LEU A 12 15.97 -46.68 -14.90
C LEU A 12 15.28 -47.15 -16.19
N GLN A 13 14.55 -46.26 -16.85
CA GLN A 13 14.81 -45.84 -18.25
C GLN A 13 13.52 -45.28 -18.86
N SER A 14 13.41 -43.96 -18.91
CA SER A 14 12.91 -43.24 -20.10
C SER A 14 13.06 -41.74 -19.86
N GLN A 15 14.21 -41.20 -20.26
CA GLN A 15 14.33 -39.79 -20.62
C GLN A 15 14.23 -39.71 -22.13
N LEU A 16 13.36 -38.85 -22.66
CA LEU A 16 13.36 -38.28 -24.02
C LEU A 16 12.40 -37.05 -24.02
N PRO A 17 12.55 -36.08 -24.94
CA PRO A 17 13.16 -34.78 -24.67
C PRO A 17 12.14 -33.65 -24.53
N VAL A 18 12.59 -32.55 -23.90
CA VAL A 18 11.92 -31.25 -23.91
C VAL A 18 12.04 -30.69 -25.33
N ASP A 19 10.94 -30.69 -26.07
CA ASP A 19 10.85 -30.01 -27.34
C ASP A 19 10.73 -28.51 -27.10
N LEU A 20 11.58 -27.75 -27.78
CA LEU A 20 11.93 -26.36 -27.47
C LEU A 20 11.56 -25.47 -28.66
N ASP A 21 10.42 -25.70 -29.32
CA ASP A 21 9.78 -24.72 -30.19
C ASP A 21 8.38 -25.19 -30.61
N ALA A 22 7.33 -24.75 -29.93
CA ALA A 22 5.96 -24.89 -30.45
C ALA A 22 5.03 -23.86 -29.79
N ALA A 23 4.70 -22.83 -30.56
CA ALA A 23 3.63 -21.88 -30.24
C ALA A 23 2.29 -22.61 -30.21
N GLU A 24 1.58 -22.55 -29.09
CA GLU A 24 0.20 -23.03 -29.01
C GLU A 24 -0.81 -22.00 -29.56
N PRO A 25 -1.96 -22.48 -30.04
CA PRO A 25 -2.68 -21.89 -31.17
C PRO A 25 -3.81 -20.96 -30.73
N LEU A 26 -3.99 -19.90 -31.51
CA LEU A 26 -5.22 -19.09 -31.53
C LEU A 26 -6.35 -19.91 -32.17
N TRP A 27 -7.29 -20.37 -31.35
CA TRP A 27 -8.56 -20.94 -31.82
C TRP A 27 -9.63 -19.86 -31.82
N PHE A 28 -10.11 -19.49 -33.02
CA PHE A 28 -11.36 -18.82 -33.44
C PHE A 28 -11.00 -17.97 -34.67
N GLY A 29 -11.47 -18.18 -35.89
CA GLY A 29 -12.40 -19.12 -36.50
C GLY A 29 -12.65 -18.69 -37.96
N SER A 30 -13.27 -19.59 -38.72
CA SER A 30 -13.93 -19.42 -40.02
C SER A 30 -13.10 -19.51 -41.32
N GLU A 31 -13.52 -20.49 -42.11
CA GLU A 31 -13.14 -20.82 -43.49
C GLU A 31 -13.45 -19.70 -44.51
N GLY A 32 -12.62 -19.68 -45.55
CA GLY A 32 -12.89 -19.08 -46.86
C GLY A 32 -11.67 -19.28 -47.75
N PRO A 33 -11.74 -20.08 -48.84
CA PRO A 33 -10.64 -20.25 -49.78
C PRO A 33 -10.74 -19.13 -50.85
N ASP A 34 -9.65 -18.60 -51.41
CA ASP A 34 -9.10 -19.06 -52.67
C ASP A 34 -7.90 -18.18 -53.09
N GLU A 35 -6.87 -18.85 -53.61
CA GLU A 35 -5.96 -18.42 -54.69
C GLU A 35 -4.82 -17.40 -54.45
N ALA A 36 -3.67 -17.83 -54.98
CA ALA A 36 -2.34 -17.30 -54.79
C ALA A 36 -1.96 -16.25 -55.85
N TYR A 37 -1.11 -15.26 -55.52
CA TYR A 37 -0.03 -14.80 -56.41
C TYR A 37 0.98 -13.81 -55.76
N VAL A 38 2.16 -14.32 -55.38
CA VAL A 38 3.52 -13.90 -55.79
C VAL A 38 3.88 -12.39 -55.96
N MET A 39 4.79 -11.94 -55.08
CA MET A 39 6.01 -11.11 -55.26
C MET A 39 6.00 -9.56 -55.42
N SER A 40 6.75 -8.95 -54.48
CA SER A 40 7.91 -8.05 -54.67
C SER A 40 7.76 -6.70 -55.40
N GLY A 41 8.11 -5.61 -54.70
CA GLY A 41 8.59 -4.38 -55.34
C GLY A 41 8.47 -3.10 -54.52
N SER A 42 9.61 -2.66 -53.98
CA SER A 42 10.14 -1.28 -53.82
C SER A 42 9.28 -0.04 -53.52
N GLU A 43 9.93 0.86 -52.77
CA GLU A 43 9.85 2.33 -52.78
C GLU A 43 8.92 3.08 -51.80
N VAL A 44 9.60 3.85 -50.92
CA VAL A 44 9.12 4.99 -50.13
C VAL A 44 8.86 6.19 -51.03
N PRO A 45 7.92 7.11 -50.70
CA PRO A 45 8.33 8.29 -49.93
C PRO A 45 7.28 8.92 -48.97
N GLU A 46 7.83 9.45 -47.87
CA GLU A 46 7.65 10.79 -47.30
C GLU A 46 6.29 11.33 -46.76
N ALA A 47 6.39 11.85 -45.53
CA ALA A 47 5.61 12.88 -44.85
C ALA A 47 4.09 12.69 -44.61
N SER A 48 3.75 12.34 -43.36
CA SER A 48 2.60 12.98 -42.70
C SER A 48 2.74 13.00 -41.18
N GLY A 49 2.46 14.16 -40.59
CA GLY A 49 2.68 14.46 -39.19
C GLY A 49 1.98 13.49 -38.26
N VAL A 50 2.75 12.92 -37.33
CA VAL A 50 2.22 12.20 -36.17
C VAL A 50 1.51 13.21 -35.30
N LYS A 51 0.21 13.39 -35.54
CA LYS A 51 -0.71 13.87 -34.51
C LYS A 51 -0.59 12.88 -33.36
N SER A 52 0.06 13.31 -32.29
CA SER A 52 0.16 12.55 -31.04
C SER A 52 -1.26 12.32 -30.55
N THR A 53 -1.81 11.15 -30.84
CA THR A 53 -3.03 10.67 -30.20
C THR A 53 -2.82 10.74 -28.70
N PRO A 54 -3.79 11.23 -27.91
CA PRO A 54 -3.65 11.23 -26.46
C PRO A 54 -3.54 9.77 -26.04
N GLN A 55 -2.32 9.34 -25.77
CA GLN A 55 -2.04 8.00 -25.27
C GLN A 55 -2.82 7.91 -23.97
N GLN A 56 -3.94 7.19 -24.04
CA GLN A 56 -4.80 6.94 -22.91
C GLN A 56 -3.95 6.10 -21.98
N SER A 57 -3.25 6.78 -21.07
CA SER A 57 -2.24 6.18 -20.23
C SER A 57 -2.93 5.07 -19.45
N GLU A 58 -2.57 3.83 -19.73
CA GLU A 58 -2.94 2.73 -18.85
C GLU A 58 -2.62 3.17 -17.42
N ARG A 59 -3.58 3.00 -16.52
CA ARG A 59 -3.47 3.47 -15.14
C ARG A 59 -2.23 2.84 -14.51
N ARG A 60 -1.10 3.56 -14.52
CA ARG A 60 0.19 3.06 -14.05
C ARG A 60 0.09 2.68 -12.58
N LYS A 61 0.19 1.38 -12.32
CA LYS A 61 0.16 0.81 -10.96
C LYS A 61 1.36 1.32 -10.16
N TRP A 62 1.21 1.38 -8.84
CA TRP A 62 2.29 1.71 -7.92
C TRP A 62 2.99 0.43 -7.50
N SER A 63 4.31 0.43 -7.55
CA SER A 63 5.16 -0.68 -7.09
C SER A 63 5.68 -0.45 -5.65
N PRO A 64 6.09 -1.52 -4.93
CA PRO A 64 6.73 -1.37 -3.62
C PRO A 64 7.96 -0.48 -3.64
N LYS A 65 8.75 -0.54 -4.73
CA LYS A 65 9.91 0.33 -4.94
C LYS A 65 9.50 1.81 -5.03
N GLU A 66 8.45 2.13 -5.79
CA GLU A 66 7.94 3.51 -5.85
C GLU A 66 7.40 3.99 -4.50
N ASP A 67 6.77 3.11 -3.71
CA ASP A 67 6.30 3.47 -2.36
C ASP A 67 7.46 3.83 -1.44
N ILE A 68 8.56 3.05 -1.44
CA ILE A 68 9.75 3.33 -0.64
C ILE A 68 10.35 4.68 -1.02
N ILE A 69 10.44 4.98 -2.32
CA ILE A 69 10.97 6.27 -2.81
C ILE A 69 10.06 7.42 -2.36
N LEU A 70 8.73 7.25 -2.45
CA LEU A 70 7.77 8.25 -2.01
C LEU A 70 7.84 8.48 -0.49
N ILE A 71 7.99 7.42 0.30
CA ILE A 71 8.20 7.50 1.75
C ILE A 71 9.49 8.24 2.06
N GLY A 72 10.60 7.87 1.41
CA GLY A 72 11.88 8.56 1.56
C GLY A 72 11.80 10.04 1.24
N ALA A 73 11.15 10.41 0.13
CA ALA A 73 10.95 11.80 -0.27
C ALA A 73 10.11 12.58 0.77
N TRP A 74 9.04 11.97 1.29
CA TRP A 74 8.22 12.59 2.35
C TRP A 74 9.02 12.76 3.65
N LEU A 75 9.73 11.72 4.09
CA LEU A 75 10.54 11.75 5.32
C LEU A 75 11.65 12.80 5.24
N ASN A 76 12.38 12.84 4.12
CA ASN A 76 13.42 13.84 3.86
C ASN A 76 12.84 15.27 3.92
N THR A 77 11.78 15.52 3.14
CA THR A 77 11.14 16.85 3.10
C THR A 77 10.55 17.24 4.46
N SER A 78 10.00 16.28 5.19
CA SER A 78 9.40 16.55 6.51
C SER A 78 10.44 17.01 7.53
N LYS A 79 11.68 16.49 7.47
CA LYS A 79 12.73 16.79 8.44
C LYS A 79 13.55 18.03 8.08
N ASP A 80 13.42 18.52 6.86
CA ASP A 80 14.12 19.73 6.41
C ASP A 80 13.62 20.98 7.17
N PRO A 81 14.48 21.66 7.95
CA PRO A 81 14.09 22.85 8.72
C PRO A 81 13.67 24.02 7.84
N ILE A 82 14.18 24.11 6.60
CA ILE A 82 13.81 25.16 5.65
C ILE A 82 12.35 24.97 5.24
N VAL A 83 11.97 23.74 4.94
CA VAL A 83 10.61 23.39 4.48
C VAL A 83 9.61 23.35 5.64
N ASN A 84 10.05 23.00 6.85
CA ASN A 84 9.20 23.04 8.03
C ASN A 84 8.76 24.48 8.38
N ASN A 85 9.52 25.49 7.93
CA ASN A 85 9.18 26.91 8.05
C ASN A 85 8.34 27.43 6.86
N GLU A 86 8.21 26.66 5.76
CA GLU A 86 7.38 27.03 4.61
C GLU A 86 5.90 26.79 4.96
N GLN A 87 5.17 27.86 5.33
CA GLN A 87 3.75 27.84 5.71
C GLN A 87 2.78 27.30 4.63
N LYS A 88 3.25 27.04 3.41
CA LYS A 88 2.42 26.66 2.27
C LYS A 88 2.59 25.18 1.96
N GLY A 89 1.61 24.36 2.34
CA GLY A 89 1.58 22.93 2.01
C GLY A 89 1.72 22.61 0.51
N GLY A 90 1.46 23.57 -0.38
CA GLY A 90 1.77 23.43 -1.81
C GLY A 90 3.27 23.28 -2.12
N ALA A 91 4.14 24.06 -1.46
CA ALA A 91 5.59 24.00 -1.67
C ALA A 91 6.19 22.69 -1.14
N PHE A 92 5.73 22.25 0.04
CA PHE A 92 6.05 20.94 0.61
C PHE A 92 5.83 19.80 -0.39
N TRP A 93 4.65 19.74 -1.02
CA TRP A 93 4.34 18.69 -1.98
C TRP A 93 5.06 18.82 -3.31
N LYS A 94 5.37 20.04 -3.76
CA LYS A 94 6.19 20.24 -4.96
C LYS A 94 7.58 19.63 -4.76
N ARG A 95 8.20 19.87 -3.62
CA ARG A 95 9.53 19.35 -3.29
C ARG A 95 9.54 17.81 -3.14
N ILE A 96 8.50 17.23 -2.54
CA ILE A 96 8.36 15.75 -2.51
C ILE A 96 8.32 15.16 -3.91
N VAL A 97 7.55 15.78 -4.82
CA VAL A 97 7.41 15.30 -6.19
C VAL A 97 8.73 15.45 -6.96
N GLU A 98 9.45 16.54 -6.73
CA GLU A 98 10.79 16.78 -7.28
C GLU A 98 11.79 15.71 -6.80
N TYR A 99 11.89 15.48 -5.48
CA TYR A 99 12.74 14.42 -4.92
C TYR A 99 12.38 13.03 -5.44
N TYR A 100 11.08 12.72 -5.53
CA TYR A 100 10.60 11.45 -6.06
C TYR A 100 11.06 11.27 -7.51
N ASN A 101 10.79 12.25 -8.38
CA ASN A 101 11.11 12.16 -9.80
C ASN A 101 12.62 12.26 -10.09
N ALA A 102 13.40 12.88 -9.20
CA ALA A 102 14.86 12.95 -9.28
C ALA A 102 15.54 11.65 -8.80
N SER A 103 14.79 10.68 -8.30
CA SER A 103 15.37 9.43 -7.80
C SER A 103 16.09 8.69 -8.94
N PRO A 104 17.38 8.33 -8.78
CA PRO A 104 18.12 7.55 -9.78
C PRO A 104 17.49 6.17 -10.02
N LEU A 105 16.67 5.71 -9.08
CA LEU A 105 15.95 4.45 -9.15
C LEU A 105 14.74 4.50 -10.10
N LEU A 106 14.34 5.68 -10.59
CA LEU A 106 13.22 5.89 -11.51
C LEU A 106 13.65 6.34 -12.91
N VAL A 107 14.95 6.32 -13.21
CA VAL A 107 15.50 6.65 -14.53
C VAL A 107 14.82 5.81 -15.61
N GLY A 108 14.42 6.45 -16.70
CA GLY A 108 13.70 5.82 -17.81
C GLY A 108 12.19 5.62 -17.57
N THR A 109 11.67 5.94 -16.38
CA THR A 109 10.22 5.91 -16.12
C THR A 109 9.59 7.30 -16.28
N GLN A 110 8.31 7.34 -16.67
CA GLN A 110 7.58 8.61 -16.74
C GLN A 110 7.49 9.28 -15.36
N PRO A 111 7.68 10.60 -15.24
CA PRO A 111 7.50 11.32 -13.98
C PRO A 111 6.08 11.19 -13.44
N ARG A 112 5.93 11.10 -12.11
CA ARG A 112 4.62 11.17 -11.44
C ARG A 112 4.24 12.62 -11.18
N VAL A 113 2.96 12.93 -11.33
CA VAL A 113 2.39 14.26 -11.03
C VAL A 113 1.97 14.39 -9.57
N LEU A 114 1.89 15.64 -9.09
CA LEU A 114 1.58 15.98 -7.69
C LEU A 114 0.32 15.30 -7.14
N HIS A 115 -0.77 15.30 -7.91
CA HIS A 115 -2.02 14.67 -7.45
C HIS A 115 -1.85 13.16 -7.22
N SER A 116 -1.14 12.46 -8.12
CA SER A 116 -0.87 11.02 -8.01
C SER A 116 -0.07 10.70 -6.75
N CYS A 117 1.00 11.46 -6.48
CA CYS A 117 1.83 11.25 -5.29
C CYS A 117 1.04 11.53 -3.99
N LYS A 118 0.26 12.61 -3.94
CA LYS A 118 -0.61 12.91 -2.80
C LYS A 118 -1.61 11.80 -2.51
N GLN A 119 -2.30 11.33 -3.55
CA GLN A 119 -3.30 10.27 -3.41
C GLN A 119 -2.65 8.97 -2.91
N ARG A 120 -1.48 8.61 -3.47
CA ARG A 120 -0.76 7.41 -3.03
C ARG A 120 -0.30 7.53 -1.58
N TRP A 121 0.30 8.66 -1.21
CA TRP A 121 0.72 8.91 0.17
C TRP A 121 -0.43 8.84 1.14
N SER A 122 -1.58 9.45 0.82
CA SER A 122 -2.77 9.39 1.67
C SER A 122 -3.18 7.94 1.97
N ARG A 123 -3.13 7.07 0.95
CA ARG A 123 -3.45 5.65 1.11
C ARG A 123 -2.41 4.90 1.93
N ILE A 124 -1.12 5.11 1.66
CA ILE A 124 -0.02 4.53 2.45
C ILE A 124 -0.17 4.92 3.90
N ASN A 125 -0.30 6.22 4.18
CA ASN A 125 -0.38 6.73 5.53
C ASN A 125 -1.60 6.20 6.26
N ASP A 126 -2.77 6.14 5.62
CA ASP A 126 -4.00 5.61 6.24
C ASP A 126 -3.88 4.13 6.59
N HIS A 127 -3.42 3.29 5.65
CA HIS A 127 -3.29 1.86 5.87
C HIS A 127 -2.20 1.53 6.91
N VAL A 128 -1.04 2.17 6.79
CA VAL A 128 0.09 1.93 7.69
C VAL A 128 -0.22 2.42 9.10
N ALA A 129 -0.85 3.59 9.27
CA ALA A 129 -1.24 4.08 10.59
C ALA A 129 -2.22 3.14 11.31
N LYS A 130 -3.25 2.67 10.59
CA LYS A 130 -4.22 1.71 11.15
C LYS A 130 -3.56 0.38 11.50
N PHE A 131 -2.68 -0.12 10.64
CA PHE A 131 -1.93 -1.34 10.91
C PHE A 131 -1.01 -1.18 12.13
N SER A 132 -0.29 -0.06 12.25
CA SER A 132 0.53 0.24 13.44
C SER A 132 -0.31 0.22 14.71
N GLY A 133 -1.50 0.82 14.72
CA GLY A 133 -2.39 0.75 15.88
C GLY A 133 -2.85 -0.67 16.22
N CYS A 134 -3.11 -1.50 15.20
CA CYS A 134 -3.42 -2.92 15.40
C CYS A 134 -2.23 -3.68 15.99
N TYR A 135 -1.02 -3.42 15.48
CA TYR A 135 0.21 -4.02 15.95
C TYR A 135 0.53 -3.63 17.39
N ASP A 136 0.42 -2.34 17.73
CA ASP A 136 0.64 -1.83 19.09
C ASP A 136 -0.35 -2.46 20.08
N ARG A 137 -1.62 -2.63 19.67
CA ARG A 137 -2.62 -3.33 20.49
C ARG A 137 -2.28 -4.80 20.68
N ALA A 138 -1.88 -5.49 19.61
CA ALA A 138 -1.47 -6.90 19.68
C ALA A 138 -0.26 -7.07 20.60
N LEU A 139 0.73 -6.18 20.49
CA LEU A 139 1.94 -6.18 21.32
C LEU A 139 1.60 -5.96 22.81
N ARG A 140 0.68 -5.05 23.13
CA ARG A 140 0.21 -4.84 24.52
C ARG A 140 -0.56 -6.04 25.09
N GLN A 141 -1.14 -6.88 24.23
CA GLN A 141 -1.90 -8.06 24.60
C GLN A 141 -1.06 -9.34 24.59
N GLN A 142 0.22 -9.24 24.22
CA GLN A 142 1.14 -10.37 24.15
C GLN A 142 1.25 -11.05 25.51
N ARG A 143 1.03 -12.36 25.53
CA ARG A 143 1.17 -13.20 26.73
C ARG A 143 2.52 -13.90 26.72
N SER A 144 2.98 -14.31 27.91
CA SER A 144 4.19 -15.13 28.02
C SER A 144 4.07 -16.39 27.16
N GLY A 145 5.11 -16.68 26.38
CA GLY A 145 5.14 -17.81 25.44
C GLY A 145 4.68 -17.49 24.01
N GLN A 146 4.16 -16.30 23.73
CA GLN A 146 3.88 -15.86 22.36
C GLN A 146 5.11 -15.22 21.71
N ASN A 147 5.37 -15.56 20.45
CA ASN A 147 6.47 -14.99 19.68
C ASN A 147 6.01 -13.81 18.81
N ASP A 148 6.94 -13.20 18.08
CA ASP A 148 6.66 -12.06 17.20
C ASP A 148 5.70 -12.43 16.05
N ASP A 149 5.73 -13.68 15.57
CA ASP A 149 4.83 -14.15 14.51
C ASP A 149 3.38 -14.21 14.99
N ASP A 150 3.15 -14.63 16.24
CA ASP A 150 1.83 -14.63 16.87
C ASP A 150 1.27 -13.21 16.98
N VAL A 151 2.12 -12.25 17.39
CA VAL A 151 1.76 -10.84 17.48
C VAL A 151 1.43 -10.28 16.09
N MET A 152 2.26 -10.59 15.09
CA MET A 152 2.04 -10.16 13.71
C MET A 152 0.74 -10.71 13.13
N LYS A 153 0.44 -11.99 13.39
CA LYS A 153 -0.82 -12.61 12.97
C LYS A 153 -2.03 -11.92 13.61
N ALA A 154 -2.00 -11.69 14.92
CA ALA A 154 -3.07 -10.99 15.62
C ALA A 154 -3.28 -9.56 15.09
N ALA A 155 -2.21 -8.85 14.76
CA ALA A 155 -2.27 -7.51 14.17
C ALA A 155 -2.93 -7.52 12.77
N LEU A 156 -2.55 -8.48 11.92
CA LEU A 156 -3.13 -8.65 10.58
C LEU A 156 -4.61 -9.02 10.63
N ASP A 157 -5.00 -9.92 11.54
CA ASP A 157 -6.40 -10.31 11.74
C ASP A 157 -7.23 -9.13 12.23
N SER A 158 -6.72 -8.36 13.21
CA SER A 158 -7.37 -7.14 13.68
C SER A 158 -7.52 -6.09 12.56
N PHE A 159 -6.49 -5.91 11.72
CA PHE A 159 -6.57 -4.98 10.58
C PHE A 159 -7.63 -5.41 9.58
N PHE A 160 -7.67 -6.70 9.23
CA PHE A 160 -8.68 -7.25 8.32
C PHE A 160 -10.09 -7.03 8.86
N ASN A 161 -10.32 -7.26 10.15
CA ASN A 161 -11.61 -7.03 10.79
C ASN A 161 -12.05 -5.55 10.75
N ILE A 162 -11.11 -4.60 10.76
CA ILE A 162 -11.40 -3.15 10.73
C ILE A 162 -11.61 -2.65 9.29
N MET A 163 -10.76 -3.08 8.36
CA MET A 163 -10.70 -2.52 7.00
C MET A 163 -11.38 -3.40 5.95
N ASN A 164 -11.72 -4.65 6.29
CA ASN A 164 -12.23 -5.68 5.39
C ASN A 164 -11.39 -5.89 4.13
N ILE A 165 -10.08 -5.66 4.25
CA ILE A 165 -9.08 -5.87 3.19
C ILE A 165 -7.81 -6.43 3.79
N LYS A 166 -7.11 -7.29 3.04
CA LYS A 166 -5.80 -7.79 3.46
C LYS A 166 -4.79 -6.65 3.47
N PHE A 167 -3.96 -6.58 4.51
CA PHE A 167 -2.85 -5.65 4.54
C PHE A 167 -1.76 -6.09 3.54
N THR A 168 -1.36 -5.19 2.63
CA THR A 168 -0.39 -5.47 1.57
C THR A 168 0.75 -4.45 1.53
N MET A 169 0.90 -3.63 2.57
CA MET A 169 1.87 -2.54 2.63
C MET A 169 2.89 -2.78 3.76
N ASP A 170 3.33 -4.03 3.90
CA ASP A 170 4.33 -4.42 4.91
C ASP A 170 5.67 -3.68 4.69
N HIS A 171 6.07 -3.50 3.44
CA HIS A 171 7.24 -2.72 3.07
C HIS A 171 7.13 -1.27 3.57
N CYS A 172 5.98 -0.62 3.38
CA CYS A 172 5.77 0.74 3.86
C CYS A 172 5.81 0.84 5.38
N TRP A 173 5.21 -0.13 6.08
CA TRP A 173 5.20 -0.14 7.55
C TRP A 173 6.59 -0.31 8.14
N ARG A 174 7.43 -1.19 7.57
CA ARG A 174 8.81 -1.37 8.03
C ARG A 174 9.64 -0.08 7.94
N GLU A 175 9.42 0.74 6.92
CA GLU A 175 10.09 2.04 6.76
C GLU A 175 9.60 3.10 7.77
N LEU A 176 8.32 3.07 8.15
CA LEU A 176 7.70 4.14 8.93
C LEU A 176 7.64 3.88 10.44
N ARG A 177 7.60 2.61 10.87
CA ARG A 177 7.30 2.22 12.27
C ARG A 177 8.25 2.76 13.33
N TYR A 178 9.48 3.12 12.97
CA TYR A 178 10.49 3.68 13.88
C TYR A 178 10.80 5.15 13.59
N ASP A 179 10.13 5.78 12.62
CA ASP A 179 10.35 7.20 12.34
C ASP A 179 9.65 8.07 13.39
N GLN A 180 10.44 8.68 14.27
CA GLN A 180 9.91 9.46 15.40
C GLN A 180 8.95 10.58 14.98
N LYS A 181 9.23 11.24 13.83
CA LYS A 181 8.42 12.36 13.34
C LYS A 181 7.07 11.87 12.82
N TRP A 182 7.08 10.80 12.03
CA TRP A 182 5.86 10.17 11.54
C TRP A 182 5.02 9.57 12.68
N CYS A 183 5.64 8.85 13.61
CA CYS A 183 4.94 8.28 14.77
C CYS A 183 4.25 9.38 15.59
N SER A 184 4.92 10.51 15.84
CA SER A 184 4.32 11.66 16.54
C SER A 184 3.13 12.25 15.78
N LEU A 185 3.22 12.34 14.44
CA LEU A 185 2.14 12.84 13.58
C LEU A 185 0.91 11.91 13.62
N VAL A 186 1.12 10.60 13.68
CA VAL A 186 0.06 9.59 13.69
C VAL A 186 -0.62 9.55 15.06
N GLN A 187 0.15 9.45 16.14
CA GLN A 187 -0.36 9.42 17.51
C GLN A 187 -1.06 10.72 17.90
N GLY A 188 -0.57 11.87 17.42
CA GLY A 188 -1.22 13.16 17.61
C GLY A 188 -2.62 13.27 16.97
N LYS A 189 -2.94 12.43 15.98
CA LYS A 189 -4.28 12.41 15.36
C LYS A 189 -5.31 11.63 16.17
N ASP A 190 -4.88 10.63 16.93
CA ASP A 190 -5.78 9.81 17.74
C ASP A 190 -6.23 10.55 19.01
N THR A 191 -5.33 11.30 19.65
CA THR A 191 -5.66 12.14 20.83
C THR A 191 -6.64 13.28 20.51
N VAL A 192 -6.58 13.86 19.30
CA VAL A 192 -7.50 14.93 18.87
C VAL A 192 -8.91 14.39 18.59
N LYS A 193 -9.04 13.14 18.14
CA LYS A 193 -10.36 12.51 17.94
C LYS A 193 -11.01 12.11 19.27
N GLU A 194 -10.22 11.70 20.25
CA GLU A 194 -10.72 11.29 21.57
C GLU A 194 -11.29 12.48 22.37
N LYS A 195 -10.68 13.67 22.24
CA LYS A 195 -11.20 14.92 22.85
C LYS A 195 -12.54 15.40 22.27
N ARG A 196 -13.00 14.86 21.13
CA ARG A 196 -14.31 15.23 20.54
C ARG A 196 -15.48 14.41 21.10
N LYS A 197 -15.23 13.49 22.04
CA LYS A 197 -16.26 12.63 22.65
C LYS A 197 -16.56 12.94 24.13
N VAL A 198 -16.07 14.05 24.69
CA VAL A 198 -16.37 14.45 26.07
C VAL A 198 -17.01 15.84 26.10
N VAL A 199 -18.34 15.86 25.93
CA VAL A 199 -19.34 16.91 26.20
C VAL A 199 -20.69 16.24 25.90
N ASP A 200 -21.74 16.17 26.71
CA ASP A 200 -22.09 16.73 28.01
C ASP A 200 -23.10 15.73 28.65
N LEU A 201 -23.02 15.48 29.96
CA LEU A 201 -24.12 14.92 30.73
C LEU A 201 -24.31 15.78 31.97
N ASP A 202 -25.04 16.88 31.80
CA ASP A 202 -25.76 17.57 32.87
C ASP A 202 -27.02 18.20 32.26
N GLY A 203 -28.18 17.93 32.87
CA GLY A 203 -29.49 18.41 32.42
C GLY A 203 -30.68 17.73 33.09
N GLU A 204 -31.01 18.22 34.29
CA GLU A 204 -32.21 18.14 35.14
C GLU A 204 -33.58 17.71 34.56
N GLU A 205 -34.43 17.15 35.43
CA GLU A 205 -35.86 17.53 35.56
C GLU A 205 -36.39 17.24 36.98
N ALA A 206 -37.34 18.06 37.43
CA ALA A 206 -37.70 18.34 38.82
C ALA A 206 -39.10 17.81 39.24
N ALA A 207 -39.50 18.18 40.48
CA ALA A 207 -40.82 18.08 41.17
C ALA A 207 -41.01 16.79 42.02
N VAL A 208 -41.45 16.79 43.28
CA VAL A 208 -42.47 17.54 44.07
C VAL A 208 -42.03 17.38 45.56
N GLY A 209 -41.96 18.35 46.48
CA GLY A 209 -42.98 19.27 46.96
C GLY A 209 -43.78 18.67 48.12
N GLU A 210 -43.31 18.79 49.39
CA GLU A 210 -44.19 18.82 50.56
C GLU A 210 -43.47 19.37 51.82
N GLU A 211 -44.24 20.15 52.58
CA GLU A 211 -43.92 21.07 53.65
C GLU A 211 -44.17 20.41 55.01
N GLU A 212 -43.25 20.48 55.98
CA GLU A 212 -43.67 20.48 57.39
C GLU A 212 -42.66 21.16 58.33
N ALA A 213 -43.23 21.90 59.28
CA ALA A 213 -42.64 22.98 60.02
C ALA A 213 -41.64 22.58 61.12
N ARG A 214 -40.70 23.48 61.37
CA ARG A 214 -39.84 23.54 62.57
C ARG A 214 -40.68 23.72 63.85
N PRO A 215 -40.16 23.23 64.99
CA PRO A 215 -40.21 24.06 66.19
C PRO A 215 -38.82 24.23 66.86
N PRO A 216 -38.68 25.25 67.75
CA PRO A 216 -37.40 25.75 68.22
C PRO A 216 -37.00 25.19 69.60
N GLY A 217 -35.70 25.25 69.87
CA GLY A 217 -35.05 25.00 71.15
C GLY A 217 -33.54 25.10 70.98
#